data_AF-A0A7Y5H3C4-F1
#
_entry.id   AF-A0A7Y5H3C4-F1
#
_cell.length_a   1.000
_cell.length_b   1.000
_cell.length_c   1.000
_cell.angle_alpha   90.00
_cell.angle_beta   90.00
_cell.angle_gamma   90.00
#
_symmetry.space_group_name_H-M   'P 1'
#
loop_
_entity.id
_entity.type
_entity.pdbx_description
1 polymer ?
#
loop_
_entity_poly.entity_id
_entity_poly.type
_entity_poly.pdbx_seq_one_letter_code
_entity_poly.pdbx_strand_id
1 'polypeptide(L)'
;MSDFKPLTVIQISSNGGCINADETRLIGHGWQRRYVADPRAAQEAKLNYEEMGFEVQLLPIDVQSVSAECNGCRAAIEKHQIIYTRKSL
;
A
#
# COMPACT_ATOMS: atom_id res chain seq x y z
N MET A 1 -32.57 2.24 -21.04
CA MET A 1 -31.33 1.93 -21.75
C MET A 1 -30.21 2.54 -20.94
N SER A 2 -29.31 1.67 -20.49
CA SER A 2 -28.30 1.91 -19.46
C SER A 2 -27.27 2.95 -19.89
N ASP A 3 -26.90 3.84 -18.98
CA ASP A 3 -25.61 4.55 -19.05
C ASP A 3 -24.96 4.46 -17.66
N PHE A 4 -24.41 3.29 -17.38
CA PHE A 4 -23.49 3.11 -16.27
C PHE A 4 -22.15 3.69 -16.71
N LYS A 5 -21.92 4.97 -16.37
CA LYS A 5 -20.64 5.62 -16.55
C LYS A 5 -19.60 4.88 -15.69
N PRO A 6 -18.52 4.35 -16.29
CA PRO A 6 -17.53 3.59 -15.54
C PRO A 6 -16.90 4.50 -14.49
N LEU A 7 -16.86 3.97 -13.27
CA LEU A 7 -16.35 4.62 -12.07
C LEU A 7 -15.05 5.35 -12.39
N THR A 8 -15.12 6.68 -12.32
CA THR A 8 -13.96 7.55 -12.31
C THR A 8 -13.00 7.00 -11.28
N VAL A 9 -11.83 6.55 -11.74
CA VAL A 9 -10.66 6.29 -10.90
C VAL A 9 -10.55 7.45 -9.95
N ILE A 10 -10.90 7.22 -8.68
CA ILE A 10 -10.66 8.19 -7.63
C ILE A 10 -9.15 8.25 -7.55
N GLN A 11 -8.54 9.23 -8.21
CA GLN A 11 -7.22 9.70 -7.82
C GLN A 11 -7.39 10.20 -6.39
N ILE A 12 -7.17 9.32 -5.42
CA ILE A 12 -7.01 9.73 -4.05
C ILE A 12 -5.71 10.53 -4.02
N SER A 13 -5.90 11.82 -3.84
CA SER A 13 -4.94 12.91 -3.91
C SER A 13 -3.55 12.56 -3.35
N SER A 14 -2.55 12.84 -4.19
CA SER A 14 -1.38 13.66 -3.87
C SER A 14 -0.57 13.34 -2.61
N ASN A 15 0.43 12.48 -2.79
CA ASN A 15 1.84 12.75 -2.47
C ASN A 15 2.65 11.61 -3.09
N GLY A 16 3.78 11.90 -3.74
CA GLY A 16 4.60 10.91 -4.45
C GLY A 16 4.92 9.69 -3.59
N GLY A 17 4.09 8.66 -3.69
CA GLY A 17 4.05 7.54 -2.78
C GLY A 17 4.34 6.24 -3.50
N CYS A 18 5.00 5.34 -2.81
CA CYS A 18 5.31 4.02 -3.31
C CYS A 18 4.00 3.21 -3.48
N ILE A 19 3.58 2.94 -4.71
CA ILE A 19 2.33 2.23 -5.01
C ILE A 19 2.56 0.72 -5.15
N ASN A 20 1.47 -0.06 -5.04
CA ASN A 20 1.46 -1.48 -5.32
C ASN A 20 0.20 -1.82 -6.14
N ALA A 21 0.32 -2.74 -7.10
CA ALA A 21 -0.76 -3.12 -8.02
C ALA A 21 -2.01 -3.71 -7.32
N ASP A 22 -1.86 -4.33 -6.15
CA ASP A 22 -2.95 -4.89 -5.34
C ASP A 22 -3.64 -3.86 -4.43
N GLU A 23 -3.18 -2.60 -4.38
CA GLU A 23 -3.70 -1.58 -3.46
C GLU A 23 -5.21 -1.39 -3.61
N THR A 24 -5.72 -1.32 -4.84
CA THR A 24 -7.17 -1.17 -5.10
C THR A 24 -7.98 -2.35 -4.55
N ARG A 25 -7.45 -3.58 -4.68
CA ARG A 25 -8.10 -4.79 -4.17
C ARG A 25 -8.14 -4.77 -2.64
N LEU A 26 -7.02 -4.43 -1.99
CA LEU A 26 -6.94 -4.35 -0.54
C LEU A 26 -7.91 -3.30 0.03
N ILE A 27 -7.92 -2.09 -0.52
CA ILE A 27 -8.84 -1.04 -0.09
C ILE A 27 -10.29 -1.49 -0.27
N GLY A 28 -10.61 -2.16 -1.38
CA GLY A 28 -11.94 -2.75 -1.62
C GLY A 28 -12.38 -3.80 -0.60
N HIS A 29 -11.43 -4.49 0.03
CA HIS A 29 -11.68 -5.46 1.12
C HIS A 29 -11.60 -4.84 2.53
N GLY A 30 -11.58 -3.52 2.65
CA GLY A 30 -11.58 -2.81 3.93
C GLY A 30 -10.20 -2.70 4.59
N TRP A 31 -9.12 -2.96 3.85
CA TRP A 31 -7.77 -2.69 4.33
C TRP A 31 -7.43 -1.20 4.26
N GLN A 32 -6.68 -0.72 5.24
CA GLN A 32 -6.21 0.65 5.34
C GLN A 32 -4.70 0.70 5.16
N ARG A 33 -4.22 1.48 4.19
CA ARG A 33 -2.80 1.78 4.02
C ARG A 33 -2.29 2.59 5.22
N ARG A 34 -1.12 2.23 5.75
CA ARG A 34 -0.46 2.97 6.84
C ARG A 34 0.73 3.78 6.34
N TYR A 35 1.86 3.13 6.09
CA TYR A 35 3.08 3.77 5.64
C TYR A 35 4.02 2.75 4.98
N VAL A 36 5.12 3.26 4.42
CA VAL A 36 6.19 2.47 3.81
C VAL A 36 7.33 2.33 4.81
N ALA A 37 7.88 1.13 4.96
CA ALA A 37 8.96 0.85 5.89
C ALA A 37 9.97 -0.12 5.27
N ASP A 38 11.21 -0.10 5.76
CA ASP A 38 12.19 -1.13 5.44
C ASP A 38 11.74 -2.48 6.03
N PRO A 39 12.33 -3.62 5.59
CA PRO A 39 11.88 -4.94 6.03
C PRO A 39 11.85 -5.13 7.55
N ARG A 40 12.83 -4.58 8.28
CA ARG A 40 12.90 -4.75 9.72
C ARG A 40 11.78 -3.97 10.39
N ALA A 41 11.65 -2.68 10.06
CA ALA A 41 10.59 -1.84 10.61
C ALA A 41 9.18 -2.33 10.21
N ALA A 42 9.02 -2.90 9.02
CA ALA A 42 7.76 -3.49 8.58
C ALA A 42 7.36 -4.73 9.41
N GLN A 43 8.33 -5.57 9.77
CA GLN A 43 8.08 -6.70 10.67
C GLN A 43 7.74 -6.26 12.09
N GLU A 44 8.46 -5.26 12.63
CA GLU A 44 8.15 -4.70 13.96
C GLU A 44 6.74 -4.08 13.98
N ALA A 45 6.39 -3.31 12.94
CA ALA A 45 5.05 -2.76 12.79
C ALA A 45 3.97 -3.84 12.72
N LYS A 46 4.24 -4.93 12.00
CA LYS A 46 3.33 -6.07 11.90
C LYS A 46 3.02 -6.66 13.27
N LEU A 47 4.05 -7.00 14.05
CA LEU A 47 3.87 -7.58 15.38
C LEU A 47 3.06 -6.64 16.29
N ASN A 48 3.43 -5.35 16.31
CA ASN A 48 2.73 -4.36 17.12
C ASN A 48 1.24 -4.25 16.76
N TYR A 49 0.90 -4.21 15.47
CA TYR A 49 -0.49 -4.13 15.03
C TYR A 49 -1.27 -5.43 15.29
N GLU A 50 -0.63 -6.60 15.11
CA GLU A 50 -1.24 -7.89 15.44
C GLU A 50 -1.55 -8.00 16.94
N GLU A 51 -0.65 -7.53 17.82
CA GLU A 51 -0.89 -7.45 19.27
C GLU A 51 -2.05 -6.52 19.64
N MET A 52 -2.30 -5.49 18.83
CA MET A 52 -3.45 -4.58 18.98
C MET A 52 -4.75 -5.17 18.39
N GLY A 53 -4.73 -6.39 17.85
CA GLY A 53 -5.90 -7.05 17.26
C GLY A 53 -6.22 -6.61 15.83
N PHE A 54 -5.22 -6.17 15.07
CA PHE A 54 -5.37 -5.91 13.64
C PHE A 54 -4.86 -7.09 12.81
N GLU A 55 -5.50 -7.35 11.67
CA GLU A 55 -4.89 -8.09 10.58
C GLU A 55 -3.88 -7.17 9.88
N VAL A 56 -2.71 -7.70 9.54
CA VAL A 56 -1.65 -6.93 8.89
C VAL A 56 -1.17 -7.63 7.62
N GLN A 57 -1.07 -6.87 6.54
CA GLN A 57 -0.52 -7.34 5.28
C GLN A 57 0.62 -6.43 4.83
N LEU A 58 1.78 -7.03 4.58
CA LEU A 58 2.96 -6.35 4.06
C LEU A 58 3.05 -6.64 2.56
N LEU A 59 3.02 -5.59 1.74
CA LEU A 59 3.17 -5.72 0.30
C LEU A 59 4.47 -5.09 -0.18
N PRO A 60 5.21 -5.72 -1.10
CA PRO A 60 6.36 -5.08 -1.74
C PRO A 60 5.90 -3.88 -2.56
N ILE A 61 6.80 -2.95 -2.83
CA ILE A 61 6.50 -1.82 -3.71
C ILE A 61 6.63 -2.26 -5.16
N ASP A 62 5.69 -1.85 -6.01
CA ASP A 62 5.82 -2.03 -7.45
C ASP A 62 6.79 -0.99 -8.01
N VAL A 63 8.08 -1.34 -8.03
CA VAL A 63 9.15 -0.47 -8.52
C VAL A 63 9.11 -0.20 -10.03
N GLN A 64 8.32 -0.95 -10.80
CA GLN A 64 8.13 -0.72 -12.24
C GLN A 64 7.15 0.44 -12.48
N SER A 65 6.22 0.63 -11.55
CA SER A 65 5.25 1.73 -11.56
C SER A 65 5.78 3.02 -10.90
N VAL A 66 6.98 3.00 -10.31
CA VAL A 66 7.62 4.17 -9.70
C VAL A 66 8.02 5.16 -10.80
N SER A 67 7.60 6.43 -10.66
CA SER A 67 7.90 7.47 -11.64
C SER A 67 9.40 7.67 -11.84
N ALA A 68 9.79 8.15 -13.02
CA ALA A 68 11.19 8.39 -13.36
C ALA A 68 11.91 9.34 -12.38
N GLU A 69 11.16 10.23 -11.73
CA GLU A 69 11.63 11.16 -10.69
C GLU A 69 12.17 10.44 -9.45
N CYS A 70 11.75 9.20 -9.21
CA CYS A 70 12.17 8.37 -8.08
C CYS A 70 13.18 7.28 -8.47
N ASN A 71 13.72 7.29 -9.70
CA ASN A 71 14.68 6.28 -10.17
C ASN A 71 15.93 6.17 -9.28
N GLY A 72 16.40 7.28 -8.70
CA GLY A 72 17.53 7.29 -7.77
C GLY A 72 17.25 6.51 -6.47
N CYS A 73 15.99 6.39 -6.09
CA CYS A 73 15.56 5.65 -4.90
C CYS A 73 15.17 4.20 -5.22
N ARG A 74 15.15 3.77 -6.50
CA ARG A 74 14.61 2.48 -6.92
C ARG A 74 15.22 1.30 -6.17
N ALA A 75 16.55 1.25 -6.09
CA ALA A 75 17.27 0.19 -5.37
C ALA A 75 17.04 0.23 -3.84
N ALA A 76 16.82 1.41 -3.28
CA ALA A 76 16.48 1.56 -1.87
C ALA A 76 15.05 1.10 -1.59
N ILE A 77 14.10 1.49 -2.45
CA ILE A 77 12.66 1.23 -2.31
C ILE A 77 12.30 -0.22 -2.63
N GLU A 78 13.04 -0.94 -3.47
CA GLU A 78 12.79 -2.35 -3.81
C GLU A 78 12.68 -3.26 -2.57
N LYS A 79 13.43 -2.95 -1.52
CA LYS A 79 13.40 -3.70 -0.26
C LYS A 79 12.31 -3.22 0.69
N HIS A 80 11.73 -2.05 0.47
CA HIS A 80 10.70 -1.51 1.35
C HIS A 80 9.35 -2.17 1.07
N GLN A 81 8.52 -2.17 2.11
CA GLN A 81 7.19 -2.74 2.09
C GLN A 81 6.18 -1.68 2.51
N ILE A 82 4.99 -1.75 1.91
CA ILE A 82 3.84 -0.97 2.30
C ILE A 82 3.07 -1.79 3.34
N ILE A 83 2.79 -1.18 4.48
CA ILE A 83 2.01 -1.79 5.56
C ILE A 83 0.54 -1.46 5.37
N TYR A 84 -0.30 -2.48 5.32
CA TYR A 84 -1.76 -2.38 5.36
C TYR A 84 -2.28 -3.03 6.62
N THR A 85 -3.28 -2.41 7.24
CA THR A 85 -3.97 -3.00 8.39
C THR A 85 -5.48 -3.02 8.20
N ARG A 86 -6.12 -4.01 8.78
CA ARG A 86 -7.57 -4.14 8.85
C ARG A 86 -7.94 -4.51 10.28
N LYS A 87 -9.05 -3.99 10.79
CA LYS A 87 -9.54 -4.41 12.11
C LYS A 87 -9.96 -5.87 12.02
N SER A 88 -9.39 -6.72 12.88
CA SER A 88 -9.99 -8.03 13.15
C SER A 88 -11.31 -7.77 13.87
N LEU A 89 -12.41 -8.25 13.29
CA LEU A 89 -13.73 -8.21 13.92
C LEU A 89 -13.83 -9.28 15.01
#